data_AF-A0A238L0R3-F1
#
_entry.id   AF-A0A238L0R3-F1
#
_cell.length_a   1.000
_cell.length_b   1.000
_cell.length_c   1.000
_cell.angle_alpha   90.00
_cell.angle_beta   90.00
_cell.angle_gamma   90.00
#
_symmetry.space_group_name_H-M   'P 1'
#
loop_
_entity.id
_entity.type
_entity.pdbx_description
1 polymer ?
#
loop_
_entity_poly.entity_id
_entity_poly.type
_entity_poly.pdbx_seq_one_letter_code
_entity_poly.pdbx_strand_id
1 'polypeptide(L)' 'MLSVDARSLSNWWQALDRSQSVFALHNVSDETVVLSPRALNLIADEDWFDLLSGERLHPEQDGVTLAPYQCRWITNRG' A
#
# COMPACT_ATOMS: atom_id res chain seq x y z
N MET A 1 -11.38 7.89 0.75
CA MET A 1 -11.02 6.64 1.42
C MET A 1 -11.50 5.49 0.55
N LEU A 2 -10.58 4.77 -0.09
CA LEU A 2 -10.94 3.53 -0.77
C LEU A 2 -10.96 2.44 0.31
N SER A 3 -12.11 1.80 0.50
CA SER A 3 -12.18 0.56 1.27
C SER A 3 -11.73 -0.55 0.33
N VAL A 4 -10.51 -1.05 0.55
CA VAL A 4 -9.90 -2.12 -0.25
C VAL A 4 -10.35 -3.49 0.28
N ASP A 5 -10.67 -3.53 1.58
CA ASP A 5 -11.34 -4.60 2.33
C ASP A 5 -12.08 -3.90 3.51
N ALA A 6 -13.18 -4.47 4.03
CA ALA A 6 -13.92 -3.90 5.16
C ALA A 6 -13.07 -3.74 6.45
N ARG A 7 -11.98 -4.50 6.54
CA ARG A 7 -11.01 -4.50 7.66
C ARG A 7 -9.78 -3.64 7.39
N SER A 8 -9.71 -2.97 6.23
CA SER A 8 -8.58 -2.14 5.86
C SER A 8 -9.00 -0.75 5.42
N LEU A 9 -8.22 0.25 5.84
CA LEU A 9 -8.35 1.62 5.41
C LEU A 9 -7.15 1.96 4.53
N SER A 10 -7.42 2.51 3.35
CA SER A 10 -6.40 3.04 2.46
C SER A 10 -6.63 4.53 2.19
N ASN A 11 -5.54 5.28 2.27
CA ASN A 11 -5.47 6.63 1.74
C ASN A 11 -4.29 6.72 0.77
N TRP A 12 -4.43 7.55 -0.25
CA TRP A 12 -3.38 7.75 -1.24
C TRP A 12 -3.17 9.24 -1.49
N TRP A 13 -1.93 9.59 -1.79
CA TRP A 13 -1.52 10.90 -2.24
C TRP A 13 -0.66 10.74 -3.48
N GLN A 14 -0.74 11.70 -4.39
CA GLN A 14 0.11 11.76 -5.56
C GLN A 14 0.58 13.20 -5.74
N ALA A 15 1.87 13.36 -6.03
CA ALA A 15 2.46 14.63 -6.39
C ALA A 15 1.79 15.19 -7.66
N LEU A 16 1.70 16.51 -7.77
CA LEU A 16 1.06 17.16 -8.93
C LEU A 16 1.77 16.82 -10.26
N ASP A 17 3.08 16.61 -10.22
CA ASP A 17 3.90 16.20 -11.35
C ASP A 17 3.88 14.68 -11.59
N ARG A 18 3.10 13.93 -10.81
CA ARG A 18 3.00 12.46 -10.82
C ARG A 18 4.31 11.73 -10.57
N SER A 19 5.33 12.43 -10.07
CA SER A 19 6.65 11.84 -9.85
C SER A 19 6.75 11.02 -8.57
N GLN A 20 5.75 11.13 -7.69
CA GLN A 20 5.66 10.36 -6.44
C GLN A 20 4.20 10.06 -6.13
N SER A 21 3.94 8.83 -5.74
CA SER A 21 2.67 8.34 -5.24
C SER A 21 2.93 7.64 -3.90
N VAL A 22 2.13 7.95 -2.88
CA VAL A 22 2.24 7.38 -1.54
C VAL A 22 0.89 6.77 -1.16
N PHE A 23 0.89 5.51 -0.74
CA PHE A 23 -0.25 4.75 -0.28
C PHE A 23 -0.08 4.41 1.20
N ALA A 24 -0.93 4.98 2.04
CA ALA A 24 -0.98 4.69 3.46
C ALA A 24 -2.05 3.62 3.72
N LEU A 25 -1.61 2.41 4.07
CA LEU A 25 -2.44 1.24 4.27
C LEU A 25 -2.50 0.89 5.75
N HIS A 26 -3.71 0.72 6.28
CA HIS A 26 -3.94 0.44 7.69
C HIS A 26 -4.87 -0.75 7.82
N ASN A 27 -4.40 -1.79 8.50
CA ASN A 27 -5.27 -2.85 8.99
C ASN A 27 -5.92 -2.37 10.29
N VAL A 28 -7.25 -2.40 10.37
CA VAL A 28 -8.02 -1.99 11.55
C VAL A 28 -8.66 -3.19 12.27
N SER A 29 -8.22 -4.40 11.94
CA SER A 29 -8.66 -5.65 12.55
C SER A 29 -7.52 -6.38 13.25
N ASP A 30 -7.89 -7.37 14.07
CA ASP A 30 -7.01 -8.32 14.73
C ASP A 30 -6.62 -9.51 13.84
N GLU A 31 -7.05 -9.52 12.58
CA GLU A 31 -6.73 -10.56 11.59
C GLU A 31 -5.71 -10.07 10.56
N THR A 32 -4.93 -10.98 9.98
CA THR A 32 -4.07 -10.66 8.84
C THR A 32 -4.92 -10.33 7.61
N VAL A 33 -4.63 -9.20 6.97
CA VAL A 33 -5.31 -8.77 5.73
C VAL A 33 -4.33 -8.86 4.57
N VAL A 34 -4.76 -9.54 3.49
CA VAL A 34 -4.01 -9.62 2.24
C VAL A 34 -4.72 -8.78 1.20
N LEU A 35 -4.08 -7.68 0.79
CA LEU A 35 -4.57 -6.81 -0.27
C LEU A 35 -4.03 -7.31 -1.60
N SER A 36 -4.93 -7.76 -2.47
CA SER A 36 -4.55 -8.23 -3.80
C SER A 36 -3.95 -7.09 -4.65
N PRO A 37 -3.02 -7.38 -5.57
CA PRO A 37 -2.49 -6.39 -6.51
C PRO A 37 -3.58 -5.61 -7.25
N ARG A 38 -4.69 -6.28 -7.62
CA ARG A 38 -5.81 -5.65 -8.34
C ARG A 38 -6.60 -4.65 -7.50
N ALA A 39 -6.61 -4.83 -6.19
CA ALA A 39 -7.33 -3.95 -5.28
C ALA A 39 -6.53 -2.68 -5.00
N LEU A 40 -5.21 -2.75 -5.19
CA LEU A 40 -4.30 -1.61 -5.13
C LEU A 40 -4.20 -1.02 -6.54
N ASN A 41 -4.76 0.17 -6.75
CA ASN A 41 -4.66 0.85 -8.06
C ASN A 41 -3.27 1.49 -8.23
N LEU A 42 -2.23 0.66 -8.18
CA LEU A 42 -0.83 1.07 -8.27
C LEU A 42 -0.43 1.27 -9.72
N ILE A 43 0.49 2.20 -9.92
CA ILE A 43 1.16 2.38 -11.22
C ILE A 43 2.08 1.18 -11.40
N ALA A 44 1.91 0.47 -12.51
CA ALA A 44 2.74 -0.68 -12.87
C ALA A 44 4.15 -0.24 -13.24
N ASP A 45 5.12 -1.16 -13.08
CA ASP A 45 6.51 -1.00 -13.51
C ASP A 45 7.31 0.06 -12.74
N GLU A 46 6.90 0.33 -11.50
CA GLU A 46 7.54 1.25 -10.56
C GLU A 46 8.13 0.48 -9.37
N ASP A 47 9.21 0.99 -8.79
CA ASP A 47 9.86 0.39 -7.62
C ASP A 47 9.18 0.85 -6.33
N TRP A 48 8.31 0.00 -5.78
CA TRP A 48 7.62 0.28 -4.54
C TRP A 48 8.44 -0.12 -3.32
N PHE A 49 8.35 0.67 -2.26
CA PHE A 49 8.93 0.32 -0.97
C PHE A 49 8.11 0.92 0.18
N ASP A 50 8.25 0.32 1.35
CA ASP A 50 7.63 0.78 2.58
C ASP A 50 8.51 1.83 3.26
N LEU A 51 8.00 3.05 3.42
CA LEU A 51 8.68 4.16 4.10
C LEU A 51 8.95 3.87 5.58
N LEU A 52 8.16 3.01 6.22
CA LEU A 52 8.30 2.74 7.66
C LEU A 52 9.40 1.73 7.95
N SER A 53 9.53 0.68 7.13
CA SER A 53 10.51 -0.39 7.33
C SER A 53 11.72 -0.29 6.40
N GLY A 54 11.61 0.44 5.29
CA GLY A 54 12.58 0.43 4.20
C GLY A 54 12.52 -0.82 3.31
N GLU A 55 11.53 -1.70 3.52
CA GLU A 55 11.37 -2.93 2.73
C GLU A 55 10.95 -2.60 1.30
N ARG A 56 11.66 -3.15 0.31
CA ARG A 56 11.24 -3.09 -1.09
C ARG A 56 10.13 -4.11 -1.35
N LEU A 57 9.10 -3.68 -2.06
CA LEU A 57 7.88 -4.46 -2.29
C LEU A 57 7.62 -4.56 -3.79
N HIS A 58 7.00 -5.67 -4.19
CA HIS A 58 6.43 -5.86 -5.53
C HIS A 58 4.92 -6.02 -5.43
N PRO A 59 4.20 -4.97 -4.98
CA PRO A 59 2.77 -5.06 -4.71
C PRO A 59 1.93 -5.36 -5.96
N GLU A 60 2.43 -5.06 -7.15
CA GLU A 60 1.84 -5.46 -8.44
C GLU A 60 1.90 -6.97 -8.71
N GLN A 61 2.85 -7.69 -8.12
CA GLN A 61 3.01 -9.14 -8.28
C GLN A 61 2.44 -9.90 -7.07
N ASP A 62 2.86 -9.51 -5.87
CA ASP A 62 2.64 -10.26 -4.63
C ASP A 62 1.46 -9.72 -3.81
N GLY A 63 1.02 -8.49 -4.10
CA GLY A 63 0.08 -7.76 -3.27
C GLY A 63 0.74 -7.21 -2.01
N VAL A 64 -0.07 -6.84 -1.02
CA VAL A 64 0.42 -6.32 0.25
C VAL A 64 -0.23 -7.09 1.39
N THR A 65 0.59 -7.69 2.24
CA THR A 65 0.13 -8.31 3.48
C THR A 65 0.31 -7.33 4.63
N LEU A 66 -0.76 -7.18 5.41
CA LEU A 66 -0.79 -6.40 6.65
C LEU A 66 -1.07 -7.35 7.82
N ALA A 67 -0.14 -7.41 8.77
CA ALA A 67 -0.37 -8.06 10.06
C ALA A 67 -1.49 -7.34 10.84
N PRO A 68 -2.05 -7.98 11.88
CA PRO A 68 -3.05 -7.35 12.75
C PRO A 68 -2.62 -5.95 13.21
N TYR A 69 -3.49 -4.96 13.02
CA TYR A 69 -3.25 -3.54 13.34
C TYR A 69 -2.02 -2.88 12.69
N GLN A 70 -1.41 -3.52 11.69
CA GLN A 70 -0.24 -2.97 11.02
C GLN A 70 -0.60 -1.78 10.12
N CYS A 71 0.31 -0.80 10.11
CA CYS A 71 0.34 0.28 9.15
C CYS A 71 1.55 0.11 8.21
N ARG A 72 1.36 0.32 6.90
CA ARG A 72 2.43 0.33 5.90
C ARG A 72 2.26 1.52 4.96
N TRP A 73 3.37 2.17 4.61
CA TRP A 73 3.35 3.37 3.77
C TRP A 73 4.14 3.09 2.51
N ILE A 74 3.45 2.75 1.43
CA ILE A 74 4.06 2.28 0.20
C ILE A 74 4.22 3.43 -0.77
N THR A 75 5.43 3.67 -1.27
CA THR A 75 5.74 4.75 -2.21
C THR A 75 6.61 4.26 -3.35
N ASN A 76 6.48 4.86 -4.53
CA ASN A 76 7.36 4.58 -5.67
C ASN A 76 8.63 5.46 -5.69
N ARG A 77 8.77 6.35 -4.71
CA ARG A 77 9.91 7.28 -4.62
C ARG A 77 10.24 7.63 -3.16
N GLY A 78 11.54 7.64 -2.85
CA GLY A 78 12.11 7.89 -1.52
C GLY A 78 12.83 9.21 -1.39
#